data_AF-A0A9D4GJA4-F1
#
_entry.id   AF-A0A9D4GJA4-F1
#
_cell.length_a   1.000
_cell.length_b   1.000
_cell.length_c   1.000
_cell.angle_alpha   90.00
_cell.angle_beta   90.00
_cell.angle_gamma   90.00
#
_symmetry.space_group_name_H-M   'P 1'
#
loop_
_entity.id
_entity.type
_entity.pdbx_description
1 polymer ?
#
loop_
_entity_poly.entity_id
_entity_poly.type
_entity_poly.pdbx_seq_one_letter_code
_entity_poly.pdbx_strand_id
1 'polypeptide(L)'
;MGPGCENICDATHGTQSPMNSGNCLCDGCYTGKGCNIECDGHGKCVNGACQCKVGWRGSKCEVPGCPGNETDCTQHGVCNTALHECVCTPGMW
;
A
#
# COMPACT_ATOMS: atom_id res chain seq x y z
N MET A 1 34.73 -9.79 -7.80
CA MET A 1 33.55 -9.29 -8.55
C MET A 1 32.32 -9.70 -7.74
N GLY A 2 31.90 -8.86 -6.80
CA GLY A 2 30.73 -9.06 -5.95
C GLY A 2 29.99 -7.72 -5.88
N PRO A 3 28.66 -7.71 -5.67
CA PRO A 3 27.86 -6.49 -5.81
C PRO A 3 28.30 -5.48 -4.76
N GLY A 4 29.00 -4.44 -5.22
CA GLY A 4 29.41 -3.30 -4.41
C GLY A 4 28.19 -2.46 -4.07
N CYS A 5 28.10 -2.05 -2.80
CA CYS A 5 26.94 -1.47 -2.14
C CYS A 5 25.71 -2.39 -2.19
N GLU A 6 25.20 -2.77 -1.03
CA GLU A 6 23.89 -3.41 -0.93
C GLU A 6 22.87 -2.64 -1.79
N ASN A 7 22.48 -3.21 -2.94
CA ASN A 7 21.46 -2.66 -3.80
C ASN A 7 20.13 -2.79 -3.04
N ILE A 8 19.88 -1.81 -2.16
CA ILE A 8 18.65 -1.71 -1.39
C ILE A 8 17.49 -1.42 -2.33
N CYS A 9 17.73 -0.60 -3.36
CA CYS A 9 16.72 -0.30 -4.36
C CYS A 9 16.60 -1.46 -5.35
N ASP A 10 15.42 -2.01 -5.43
CA ASP A 10 14.99 -2.89 -6.50
C ASP A 10 15.02 -2.12 -7.82
N ALA A 11 16.07 -2.36 -8.62
CA ALA A 11 16.28 -1.69 -9.90
C ALA A 11 15.22 -2.02 -10.96
N THR A 12 14.35 -2.99 -10.68
CA THR A 12 13.20 -3.34 -11.53
C THR A 12 11.98 -2.49 -11.22
N HIS A 13 11.86 -1.98 -10.00
CA HIS A 13 10.68 -1.27 -9.47
C HIS A 13 10.98 0.13 -8.94
N GLY A 14 12.21 0.61 -9.15
CA GLY A 14 12.66 1.93 -8.75
C GLY A 14 14.09 2.24 -9.19
N THR A 15 14.49 3.49 -9.02
CA THR A 15 15.84 3.97 -9.39
C THR A 15 16.46 4.78 -8.26
N GLN A 16 17.78 4.68 -8.09
CA GLN A 16 18.49 5.50 -7.11
C GLN A 16 18.71 6.91 -7.65
N SER A 17 18.20 7.91 -6.94
CA SER A 17 18.43 9.32 -7.29
C SER A 17 18.71 10.16 -6.04
N PRO A 18 19.95 10.63 -5.83
CA PRO A 18 21.15 10.36 -6.63
C PRO A 18 21.67 8.92 -6.46
N MET A 19 22.35 8.39 -7.49
CA MET A 19 22.97 7.06 -7.45
C MET A 19 23.91 6.92 -6.24
N ASN A 20 23.87 5.78 -5.54
CA ASN A 20 24.60 5.51 -4.29
C ASN A 20 24.19 6.37 -3.07
N SER A 21 23.05 7.08 -3.11
CA SER A 21 22.55 7.84 -1.95
C SER A 21 21.79 6.99 -0.93
N GLY A 22 21.38 5.77 -1.29
CA GLY A 22 20.43 4.97 -0.50
C GLY A 22 18.98 5.47 -0.57
N ASN A 23 18.69 6.50 -1.38
CA ASN A 23 17.35 7.00 -1.66
C ASN A 23 16.83 6.40 -2.97
N CYS A 24 15.75 5.62 -2.88
CA CYS A 24 15.09 5.03 -4.04
C CYS A 24 13.88 5.85 -4.45
N LEU A 25 13.79 6.19 -5.72
CA LEU A 25 12.57 6.67 -6.35
C LEU A 25 11.80 5.45 -6.84
N CYS A 26 10.69 5.13 -6.16
CA CYS A 26 9.87 3.97 -6.48
C CYS A 26 8.84 4.25 -7.56
N ASP A 27 8.53 3.22 -8.34
CA ASP A 27 7.43 3.24 -9.29
C ASP A 27 6.08 3.41 -8.57
N GLY A 28 5.06 3.81 -9.33
CA GLY A 28 3.75 4.22 -8.78
C GLY A 28 3.11 3.19 -7.83
N CYS A 29 3.29 1.90 -8.10
CA CYS A 29 2.75 0.84 -7.25
C CYS A 29 3.67 0.40 -6.11
N TYR A 30 4.96 0.78 -6.12
CA TYR A 30 5.95 0.22 -5.19
C TYR A 30 6.30 1.19 -4.06
N THR A 31 6.65 0.62 -2.92
CA THR A 31 6.87 1.28 -1.63
C THR A 31 8.02 0.62 -0.86
N GLY A 32 8.34 1.19 0.30
CA GLY A 32 9.45 0.74 1.14
C GLY A 32 10.78 1.37 0.76
N LYS A 33 11.78 1.21 1.65
CA LYS A 33 13.13 1.75 1.45
C LYS A 33 13.79 1.25 0.16
N GLY A 34 13.37 0.10 -0.35
CA GLY A 34 13.93 -0.52 -1.54
C GLY A 34 13.00 -0.60 -2.73
N CYS A 35 11.80 -0.01 -2.70
CA CYS A 35 10.79 -0.22 -3.73
C CYS A 35 10.42 -1.71 -3.94
N ASN A 36 10.63 -2.52 -2.91
CA ASN A 36 10.45 -3.97 -2.92
C ASN A 36 9.09 -4.40 -2.35
N ILE A 37 8.25 -3.43 -1.96
CA ILE A 37 6.93 -3.67 -1.41
C ILE A 37 5.89 -3.19 -2.43
N GLU A 38 5.20 -4.14 -3.06
CA GLU A 38 4.10 -3.88 -3.99
C GLU A 38 2.85 -3.46 -3.21
N CYS A 39 2.31 -2.27 -3.51
CA CYS A 39 1.09 -1.72 -2.92
C CYS A 39 1.07 -1.84 -1.39
N ASP A 40 2.16 -1.42 -0.75
CA ASP A 40 2.39 -1.49 0.71
C ASP A 40 2.23 -2.91 1.32
N GLY A 41 2.19 -3.96 0.49
CA GLY A 41 1.89 -5.35 0.87
C GLY A 41 0.40 -5.64 1.00
N HIS A 42 -0.41 -4.61 0.83
CA HIS A 42 -1.86 -4.60 1.02
C HIS A 42 -2.64 -4.64 -0.30
N GLY A 43 -1.99 -4.91 -1.43
CA GLY A 43 -2.65 -4.98 -2.73
C GLY A 43 -1.84 -5.72 -3.77
N LYS A 44 -2.23 -5.53 -5.03
CA LYS A 44 -1.46 -5.92 -6.23
C LYS A 44 -1.48 -4.80 -7.25
N CYS A 45 -0.38 -4.62 -7.98
CA CYS A 45 -0.34 -3.67 -9.08
C CYS A 45 -1.03 -4.27 -10.31
N VAL A 46 -2.11 -3.66 -10.75
CA VAL A 46 -2.88 -4.08 -11.93
C VAL A 46 -3.04 -2.87 -12.85
N ASN A 47 -2.55 -2.97 -14.08
CA ASN A 47 -2.58 -1.88 -15.07
C ASN A 47 -1.93 -0.56 -14.57
N GLY A 48 -0.89 -0.65 -13.75
CA GLY A 48 -0.19 0.53 -13.22
C GLY A 48 -0.88 1.22 -12.04
N ALA A 49 -1.95 0.62 -11.50
CA ALA A 49 -2.63 1.09 -10.29
C ALA A 49 -2.71 -0.03 -9.25
N CYS A 50 -2.65 0.34 -7.96
CA CYS A 50 -2.79 -0.64 -6.89
C CYS A 50 -4.26 -1.04 -6.69
N GLN A 51 -4.55 -2.32 -6.92
CA GLN A 51 -5.76 -2.96 -6.41
C GLN A 51 -5.55 -3.37 -4.96
N CYS A 52 -6.12 -2.59 -4.05
CA CYS A 52 -6.03 -2.84 -2.62
C CYS A 52 -6.91 -4.01 -2.18
N LYS A 53 -6.41 -4.76 -1.19
CA LYS A 53 -7.17 -5.76 -0.45
C LYS A 53 -8.28 -5.06 0.33
N VAL A 54 -9.31 -5.83 0.68
CA VAL A 54 -10.44 -5.36 1.49
C VAL A 54 -9.94 -4.71 2.78
N GLY A 55 -10.43 -3.50 3.08
CA GLY A 55 -10.01 -2.72 4.24
C GLY A 55 -8.72 -1.92 4.05
N TRP A 56 -8.21 -1.78 2.83
CA TRP A 56 -7.09 -0.90 2.50
C TRP A 56 -7.46 0.03 1.35
N ARG A 57 -6.97 1.27 1.42
CA ARG A 57 -7.24 2.33 0.44
C ARG A 57 -5.99 3.16 0.19
N GLY A 58 -6.09 4.12 -0.72
CA GLY A 58 -4.99 4.96 -1.14
C GLY A 58 -4.42 4.52 -2.49
N SER A 59 -3.52 5.33 -3.04
CA SER A 59 -2.91 5.05 -4.36
C SER A 59 -1.96 3.86 -4.32
N LYS A 60 -1.42 3.54 -3.15
CA LYS A 60 -0.51 2.43 -2.89
C LYS A 60 -1.00 1.50 -1.78
N CYS A 61 -2.27 1.57 -1.40
CA CYS A 61 -2.86 0.79 -0.31
C CYS A 61 -2.24 1.06 1.07
N GLU A 62 -1.72 2.27 1.26
CA GLU A 62 -1.08 2.74 2.48
C GLU A 62 -2.08 3.25 3.54
N VAL A 63 -3.35 3.46 3.14
CA VAL A 63 -4.39 3.97 4.02
C VAL A 63 -5.16 2.80 4.63
N PRO A 64 -5.08 2.58 5.95
CA PRO A 64 -5.90 1.59 6.63
C PRO A 64 -7.37 2.04 6.60
N GLY A 65 -8.24 1.14 6.16
CA GLY A 65 -9.69 1.32 6.11
C GLY A 65 -10.40 0.17 6.82
N CYS A 66 -11.70 0.03 6.54
CA CYS A 66 -12.48 -1.06 7.11
C CYS A 66 -13.03 -1.99 6.03
N PRO A 67 -13.29 -3.26 6.39
CA PRO A 67 -13.89 -4.19 5.46
C PRO A 67 -15.27 -3.69 4.99
N GLY A 68 -15.52 -3.83 3.70
CA GLY A 68 -16.80 -3.47 3.07
C GLY A 68 -16.71 -3.62 1.56
N ASN A 69 -17.86 -3.87 0.93
CA ASN A 69 -17.94 -3.95 -0.51
C ASN A 69 -17.99 -2.52 -1.05
N GLU A 70 -16.89 -2.05 -1.66
CA GLU A 70 -16.69 -0.71 -2.24
C GLU A 70 -16.59 0.47 -1.23
N THR A 71 -17.33 0.43 -0.11
CA THR A 71 -17.35 1.47 0.94
C THR A 71 -17.09 0.91 2.34
N ASP A 72 -16.46 1.71 3.21
CA ASP A 72 -16.10 1.27 4.56
C ASP A 72 -17.37 0.95 5.35
N CYS A 73 -17.43 -0.23 5.96
CA CYS A 73 -18.58 -0.70 6.73
C CYS A 73 -19.90 -0.67 5.97
N THR A 74 -19.84 -0.79 4.63
CA THR A 74 -20.97 -0.70 3.71
C THR A 74 -21.86 0.52 3.95
N GLN A 75 -21.31 1.61 4.52
CA GLN A 75 -22.06 2.80 4.98
C GLN A 75 -23.04 2.56 6.14
N HIS A 76 -23.01 1.40 6.80
CA HIS A 76 -23.93 1.02 7.88
C HIS A 76 -23.28 1.06 9.27
N GLY A 77 -22.05 1.55 9.36
CA GLY A 77 -21.32 1.64 10.62
C GLY A 77 -20.19 2.65 10.56
N VAL A 78 -19.57 2.87 11.71
CA VAL A 78 -18.38 3.72 11.83
C VAL A 78 -17.14 2.84 11.71
N CYS A 79 -16.24 3.22 10.81
CA CYS A 79 -14.97 2.53 10.63
C CYS A 79 -13.97 2.90 11.73
N ASN A 80 -13.54 1.91 12.51
CA ASN A 80 -12.39 2.04 13.39
C ASN A 80 -11.13 1.60 12.64
N THR A 81 -10.44 2.57 12.02
CA THR A 81 -9.22 2.34 11.22
C THR A 81 -8.04 1.85 12.05
N ALA A 82 -8.03 2.05 13.37
CA ALA A 82 -6.96 1.54 14.25
C ALA A 82 -7.06 0.02 14.46
N LEU A 83 -8.29 -0.53 14.43
CA LEU A 83 -8.56 -1.96 14.61
C LEU A 83 -8.97 -2.66 13.30
N HIS A 84 -9.19 -1.91 12.22
CA HIS A 84 -9.80 -2.38 10.98
C HIS A 84 -11.20 -3.00 11.22
N GLU A 85 -11.93 -2.47 12.21
CA GLU A 85 -13.22 -2.99 12.65
C GLU A 85 -14.35 -2.04 12.31
N CYS A 86 -15.46 -2.61 11.85
CA CYS A 86 -16.70 -1.86 11.65
C CYS A 86 -17.54 -1.91 12.91
N VAL A 87 -17.74 -0.75 13.53
CA VAL A 87 -18.68 -0.60 14.62
C VAL A 87 -20.05 -0.32 14.01
N CYS A 88 -20.87 -1.35 13.88
CA CYS A 88 -22.25 -1.23 13.43
C CYS A 88 -23.08 -0.50 14.48
N THR A 89 -23.71 0.61 14.10
CA THR A 89 -24.67 1.29 14.96
C THR A 89 -26.03 0.58 14.91
N PRO A 90 -26.61 0.19 16.07
CA PRO A 90 -27.93 -0.42 16.09
C PRO A 90 -29.00 0.53 15.53
N GLY A 91 -29.82 0.07 14.59
CA GLY A 91 -31.00 0.79 14.09
C GLY A 91 -30.92 1.32 12.66
N MET A 92 -29.85 1.04 11.91
CA MET A 92 -29.76 1.33 10.47
C MET A 92 -29.76 0.01 9.68
N TRP A 93 -30.94 -0.58 9.49
CA TRP A 93 -31.22 -1.73 8.64
C TRP A 93 -32.52 -1.53 7.88
#